data_AF-A0A1M5VNG4-F1
#
_entry.id   AF-A0A1M5VNG4-F1
#
_cell.length_a   1.000
_cell.length_b   1.000
_cell.length_c   1.000
_cell.angle_alpha   90.00
_cell.angle_beta   90.00
_cell.angle_gamma   90.00
#
_symmetry.space_group_name_H-M   'P 1'
#
loop_
_entity.id
_entity.type
_entity.pdbx_description
1 polymer ?
#
loop_
_entity_poly.entity_id
_entity_poly.type
_entity_poly.pdbx_seq_one_letter_code
_entity_poly.pdbx_strand_id
1 'polypeptide(L)'
;MDKLIYHNFQYYETDEVEHYLIDMEEEGYIFSGMKGNFLMFSRLSEEKGKYSYKVIYNIGRNINEMIENMKRDGWEFVCQNGYLIIFRTIMQFRKNNDQVSEREKYEMIRNIRRKKVLLVGFLFALIAVFLCHLYIVIMKKYDFTVFSKEFFINSFAFIIGTAFLLSFLIYYIAELYDYIVWNKMARSSMGKSITVRYERTNFKKIMFRLGDLYKIAVVLFGVIFGIYILLETASWIITASVVFTWIFLTMEAILYNLRMKGSFVYLSYMSIIAYGISFGVIDVILSQGSIF
;
A
#
# COMPACT_ATOMS: atom_id res chain seq x y z
N MET A 1 -4.69 -6.19 28.50
CA MET A 1 -3.52 -5.77 27.71
C MET A 1 -4.05 -5.36 26.36
N ASP A 2 -3.75 -4.13 25.95
CA ASP A 2 -4.16 -3.62 24.64
C ASP A 2 -3.34 -4.29 23.53
N LYS A 3 -3.98 -4.59 22.41
CA LYS A 3 -3.34 -5.13 21.20
C LYS A 3 -3.17 -4.02 20.17
N LEU A 4 -2.01 -3.98 19.55
CA LEU A 4 -1.71 -3.12 18.40
C LEU A 4 -1.44 -4.02 17.19
N ILE A 5 -2.25 -3.90 16.14
CA ILE A 5 -2.17 -4.79 14.99
C ILE A 5 -1.93 -4.00 13.71
N TYR A 6 -0.82 -4.31 13.04
CA TYR A 6 -0.52 -3.77 11.72
C TYR A 6 -1.48 -4.33 10.66
N HIS A 7 -1.99 -3.47 9.79
CA HIS A 7 -2.79 -3.84 8.64
C HIS A 7 -2.36 -3.06 7.40
N ASN A 8 -2.43 -3.70 6.23
CA ASN A 8 -2.22 -3.05 4.94
C ASN A 8 -3.49 -3.12 4.08
N PHE A 9 -4.63 -2.83 4.71
CA PHE A 9 -5.93 -2.80 4.02
C PHE A 9 -5.98 -1.63 3.03
N GLN A 10 -6.50 -1.90 1.84
CA GLN A 10 -6.78 -0.90 0.85
C GLN A 10 -8.07 -0.18 1.24
N TYR A 11 -8.15 1.11 0.92
CA TYR A 11 -9.26 1.96 1.39
C TYR A 11 -10.66 1.52 0.92
N TYR A 12 -10.77 0.70 -0.11
CA TYR A 12 -12.03 0.16 -0.63
C TYR A 12 -12.36 -1.26 -0.11
N GLU A 13 -11.56 -1.79 0.81
CA GLU A 13 -11.77 -3.11 1.43
C GLU A 13 -12.49 -2.96 2.77
N THR A 14 -13.55 -2.16 2.78
CA THR A 14 -14.34 -1.85 3.98
C THR A 14 -14.87 -3.12 4.64
N ASP A 15 -15.33 -4.08 3.83
CA ASP A 15 -15.97 -5.30 4.32
C ASP A 15 -14.94 -6.25 4.97
N GLU A 16 -13.72 -6.30 4.44
CA GLU A 16 -12.62 -7.04 5.07
C GLU A 16 -12.25 -6.42 6.42
N VAL A 17 -12.26 -5.09 6.53
CA VAL A 17 -12.02 -4.39 7.80
C VAL A 17 -13.16 -4.72 8.78
N GLU A 18 -14.42 -4.64 8.35
CA GLU A 18 -15.58 -4.99 9.19
C GLU A 18 -15.46 -6.42 9.74
N HIS A 19 -15.21 -7.40 8.86
CA HIS A 19 -15.01 -8.80 9.26
C HIS A 19 -13.85 -8.96 10.24
N TYR A 20 -12.72 -8.30 9.97
CA TYR A 20 -11.56 -8.36 10.86
C TYR A 20 -11.85 -7.80 12.26
N LEU A 21 -12.63 -6.72 12.36
CA LEU A 21 -13.03 -6.14 13.65
C LEU A 21 -13.97 -7.08 14.41
N ILE A 22 -14.87 -7.77 13.71
CA ILE A 22 -15.76 -8.78 14.30
C ILE A 22 -14.96 -9.98 14.80
N ASP A 23 -14.05 -10.52 14.00
CA ASP A 23 -13.20 -11.67 14.39
C ASP A 23 -12.38 -11.35 15.66
N MET A 24 -11.85 -10.12 15.76
CA MET A 24 -11.11 -9.66 16.94
C MET A 24 -11.99 -9.55 18.20
N GLU A 25 -13.26 -9.22 18.04
CA GLU A 25 -14.22 -9.23 19.16
C GLU A 25 -14.54 -10.64 19.63
N GLU A 26 -14.67 -11.59 18.71
CA GLU A 26 -14.81 -13.01 19.05
C GLU A 26 -13.59 -13.53 19.83
N GLU A 27 -12.40 -12.96 19.59
CA GLU A 27 -11.19 -13.19 20.38
C GLU A 27 -11.16 -12.44 21.75
N GLY A 28 -12.18 -11.65 22.07
CA GLY A 28 -12.29 -10.90 23.34
C GLY A 28 -11.64 -9.51 23.32
N TYR A 29 -11.48 -8.90 22.14
CA TYR A 29 -10.89 -7.58 21.96
C TYR A 29 -11.85 -6.61 21.29
N ILE A 30 -12.05 -5.43 21.88
CA ILE A 30 -12.87 -4.37 21.29
C ILE A 30 -11.99 -3.34 20.59
N PHE A 31 -12.43 -2.89 19.42
CA PHE A 31 -11.73 -1.85 18.67
C PHE A 31 -11.81 -0.50 19.40
N SER A 32 -10.64 0.12 19.60
CA SER A 32 -10.51 1.40 20.31
C SER A 32 -10.02 2.56 19.43
N GLY A 33 -9.50 2.28 18.24
CA GLY A 33 -9.14 3.31 17.27
C GLY A 33 -8.04 2.89 16.29
N MET A 34 -7.53 3.85 15.51
CA MET A 34 -6.42 3.61 14.57
C MET A 34 -5.35 4.68 14.68
N LYS A 35 -4.09 4.26 14.48
CA LYS A 35 -2.96 5.17 14.26
C LYS A 35 -2.21 4.73 13.02
N GLY A 36 -2.35 5.49 11.92
CA GLY A 36 -1.74 5.10 10.64
C GLY A 36 -2.29 3.75 10.17
N ASN A 37 -1.40 2.78 9.97
CA ASN A 37 -1.74 1.41 9.57
C ASN A 37 -1.84 0.44 10.75
N PHE A 38 -2.04 0.95 11.97
CA PHE A 38 -2.21 0.12 13.15
C PHE A 38 -3.62 0.27 13.70
N LEU A 39 -4.30 -0.86 13.83
CA LEU A 39 -5.56 -1.00 14.57
C LEU A 39 -5.23 -1.19 16.05
N MET A 40 -5.90 -0.41 16.89
CA MET A 40 -5.78 -0.47 18.33
C MET A 40 -6.99 -1.18 18.91
N PHE A 41 -6.74 -2.13 19.80
CA PHE A 41 -7.77 -2.90 20.47
C PHE A 41 -7.53 -2.95 21.98
N SER A 42 -8.62 -2.90 22.73
CA SER A 42 -8.61 -3.06 24.18
C SER A 42 -9.30 -4.36 24.57
N ARG A 43 -8.89 -4.95 25.69
CA ARG A 43 -9.48 -6.22 26.15
C ARG A 43 -10.90 -5.97 26.68
N LEU A 44 -11.87 -6.76 26.24
CA LEU A 44 -13.23 -6.73 26.78
C LEU A 44 -13.22 -7.22 28.24
N SER A 45 -13.77 -6.44 29.16
CA SER A 45 -13.79 -6.75 30.59
C SER A 45 -14.93 -7.69 30.99
N GLU A 46 -16.08 -7.64 30.31
CA GLU A 46 -17.21 -8.56 30.49
C GLU A 46 -18.03 -8.70 29.18
N GLU A 47 -18.66 -9.86 28.97
CA GLU A 47 -19.59 -10.11 27.86
C GLU A 47 -20.77 -9.13 27.93
N LYS A 48 -20.92 -8.26 26.93
CA LYS A 48 -22.26 -7.83 26.49
C LYS A 48 -22.28 -7.23 25.09
N GLY A 49 -23.03 -7.94 24.23
CA GLY A 49 -23.51 -7.51 22.93
C GLY A 49 -22.50 -7.77 21.82
N LYS A 50 -22.77 -8.76 20.94
CA LYS A 50 -22.06 -8.87 19.66
C LYS A 50 -22.16 -7.51 18.97
N TYR A 51 -21.06 -6.77 18.84
CA TYR A 51 -21.14 -5.50 18.15
C TYR A 51 -21.19 -5.76 16.64
N SER A 52 -21.74 -4.80 15.93
CA SER A 52 -21.61 -4.71 14.49
C SER A 52 -20.74 -3.50 14.18
N TYR A 53 -19.82 -3.69 13.25
CA TYR A 53 -19.03 -2.59 12.70
C TYR A 53 -19.64 -2.14 11.38
N LYS A 54 -19.47 -0.85 11.08
CA LYS A 54 -19.71 -0.29 9.76
C LYS A 54 -18.56 0.62 9.39
N VAL A 55 -17.89 0.30 8.30
CA VAL A 55 -16.71 0.98 7.81
C VAL A 55 -17.09 1.70 6.53
N ILE A 56 -17.02 3.03 6.56
CA ILE A 56 -17.37 3.87 5.43
C ILE A 56 -16.10 4.48 4.85
N TYR A 57 -15.95 4.34 3.54
CA TYR A 57 -14.95 5.08 2.78
C TYR A 57 -15.56 6.40 2.28
N ASN A 58 -15.13 7.52 2.84
CA ASN A 58 -15.63 8.84 2.43
C ASN A 58 -14.70 9.48 1.40
N ILE A 59 -15.22 9.88 0.23
CA ILE A 59 -14.50 10.57 -0.85
C ILE A 59 -14.88 12.06 -0.94
N GLY A 60 -15.89 12.54 -0.17
CA GLY A 60 -16.56 13.82 -0.39
C GLY A 60 -16.89 14.65 0.86
N ARG A 61 -17.29 15.91 0.61
CA ARG A 61 -17.57 16.95 1.62
C ARG A 61 -18.95 16.74 2.27
N ASN A 62 -18.95 16.22 3.49
CA ASN A 62 -19.89 16.48 4.61
C ASN A 62 -19.72 15.38 5.66
N ILE A 63 -18.48 15.15 6.09
CA ILE A 63 -18.14 14.12 7.10
C ILE A 63 -18.98 14.32 8.37
N ASN A 64 -19.13 15.57 8.82
CA ASN A 64 -19.88 15.90 10.03
C ASN A 64 -21.35 15.52 9.90
N GLU A 65 -22.00 15.86 8.79
CA GLU A 65 -23.41 15.52 8.56
C GLU A 65 -23.61 14.00 8.48
N MET A 66 -22.71 13.29 7.81
CA MET A 66 -22.74 11.82 7.75
C MET A 66 -22.59 11.18 9.14
N ILE A 67 -21.64 11.67 9.94
CA ILE A 67 -21.44 11.20 11.32
C ILE A 67 -22.70 11.46 12.15
N GLU A 68 -23.30 12.65 12.05
CA GLU A 68 -24.51 13.00 12.80
C GLU A 68 -25.74 12.19 12.34
N ASN A 69 -25.85 11.85 11.05
CA ASN A 69 -26.90 10.95 10.56
C ASN A 69 -26.71 9.53 11.11
N MET A 70 -25.49 9.01 11.07
CA MET A 70 -25.17 7.68 11.62
C MET A 70 -25.43 7.60 13.13
N LYS A 71 -25.06 8.64 13.89
CA LYS A 71 -25.40 8.74 15.32
C LYS A 71 -26.90 8.72 15.57
N ARG A 72 -27.68 9.45 14.76
CA ARG A 72 -29.16 9.42 14.81
C ARG A 72 -29.73 8.03 14.51
N ASP A 73 -29.04 7.25 13.70
CA ASP A 73 -29.40 5.86 13.38
C ASP A 73 -28.94 4.83 14.43
N GLY A 74 -28.35 5.28 15.55
CA GLY A 74 -27.93 4.41 16.65
C GLY A 74 -26.51 3.85 16.50
N TRP A 75 -25.69 4.43 15.62
CA TRP A 75 -24.28 4.09 15.47
C TRP A 75 -23.38 5.00 16.30
N GLU A 76 -22.50 4.40 17.09
CA GLU A 76 -21.42 5.08 17.78
C GLU A 76 -20.27 5.36 16.81
N PHE A 77 -19.80 6.60 16.74
CA PHE A 77 -18.58 6.95 16.02
C PHE A 77 -17.36 6.52 16.86
N VAL A 78 -16.51 5.65 16.32
CA VAL A 78 -15.31 5.18 17.03
C VAL A 78 -14.09 6.00 16.62
N CYS A 79 -13.79 6.07 15.32
CA CYS A 79 -12.65 6.83 14.84
C CYS A 79 -12.76 7.21 13.37
N GLN A 80 -11.99 8.24 13.00
CA GLN A 80 -11.69 8.58 11.62
C GLN A 80 -10.19 8.50 11.39
N ASN A 81 -9.78 7.69 10.41
CA ASN A 81 -8.41 7.63 9.95
C ASN A 81 -8.32 7.84 8.43
N GLY A 82 -8.08 9.09 8.06
CA GLY A 82 -7.98 9.53 6.68
C GLY A 82 -9.36 9.57 6.08
N TYR A 83 -9.58 8.65 5.14
CA TYR A 83 -10.83 8.50 4.42
C TYR A 83 -11.67 7.33 4.94
N LEU A 84 -11.14 6.55 5.90
CA LEU A 84 -11.88 5.50 6.59
C LEU A 84 -12.53 6.08 7.84
N ILE A 85 -13.82 5.85 7.97
CA ILE A 85 -14.63 6.20 9.14
C ILE A 85 -15.24 4.91 9.67
N ILE A 86 -15.03 4.64 10.95
CA ILE A 86 -15.47 3.39 11.59
C ILE A 86 -16.52 3.72 12.63
N PHE A 87 -17.67 3.06 12.48
CA PHE A 87 -18.78 3.10 13.41
C PHE A 87 -18.96 1.73 14.07
N ARG A 88 -19.54 1.75 15.26
CA ARG A 88 -19.89 0.56 16.05
C ARG A 88 -21.32 0.69 16.54
N THR A 89 -22.06 -0.41 16.58
CA THR A 89 -23.35 -0.49 17.28
C THR A 89 -23.51 -1.87 17.89
N ILE A 90 -24.44 -2.03 18.83
CA ILE A 90 -24.77 -3.36 19.36
C ILE A 90 -25.67 -4.05 18.33
N MET A 91 -25.41 -5.31 17.96
CA MET A 91 -26.15 -6.01 16.88
C MET A 91 -27.68 -5.93 17.03
N GLN A 92 -28.20 -5.89 18.25
CA GLN A 92 -29.63 -5.77 18.55
C GLN A 92 -30.26 -4.44 18.05
N PHE A 93 -29.48 -3.39 17.86
CA PHE A 93 -29.94 -2.07 17.41
C PHE A 93 -29.69 -1.78 15.93
N ARG A 94 -29.23 -2.78 15.16
CA ARG A 94 -29.00 -2.60 13.72
C ARG A 94 -30.32 -2.32 13.01
N LYS A 95 -30.56 -1.07 12.64
CA LYS A 95 -31.61 -0.71 11.66
C LYS A 95 -31.19 -1.22 10.28
N ASN A 96 -32.06 -2.00 9.62
CA ASN A 96 -31.88 -2.53 8.27
C ASN A 96 -31.98 -1.48 7.14
N ASN A 97 -31.60 -0.22 7.41
CA ASN A 97 -31.78 0.90 6.49
C ASN A 97 -30.64 1.09 5.47
N ASP A 98 -29.74 0.12 5.33
CA ASP A 98 -28.66 0.16 4.36
C ASP A 98 -29.16 -0.18 2.94
N GLN A 99 -30.04 0.65 2.39
CA GLN A 99 -30.42 0.61 0.97
C GLN A 99 -29.54 1.56 0.15
N VAL A 100 -28.21 1.39 0.23
CA VAL A 100 -27.42 1.63 -0.99
C VAL A 100 -27.63 0.37 -1.81
N SER A 101 -28.06 0.48 -3.07
CA SER A 101 -28.24 -0.72 -3.88
C SER A 101 -26.89 -1.47 -3.89
N GLU A 102 -26.87 -2.74 -3.47
CA GLU A 102 -25.62 -3.53 -3.43
C GLU A 102 -24.89 -3.49 -4.78
N ARG A 103 -25.67 -3.27 -5.85
CA ARG A 103 -25.23 -3.03 -7.22
C ARG A 103 -24.44 -1.73 -7.40
N GLU A 104 -24.87 -0.60 -6.83
CA GLU A 104 -24.11 0.65 -6.87
C GLU A 104 -22.78 0.54 -6.10
N LYS A 105 -22.82 -0.06 -4.89
CA LYS A 105 -21.59 -0.35 -4.11
C LYS A 105 -20.65 -1.24 -4.91
N TYR A 106 -21.19 -2.28 -5.56
CA TYR A 106 -20.45 -3.18 -6.44
C TYR A 106 -19.78 -2.43 -7.60
N GLU A 107 -20.55 -1.66 -8.36
CA GLU A 107 -20.04 -0.94 -9.53
C GLU A 107 -18.99 0.10 -9.15
N MET A 108 -19.17 0.79 -8.01
CA MET A 108 -18.19 1.72 -7.46
C MET A 108 -16.86 1.01 -7.14
N ILE A 109 -16.88 -0.06 -6.35
CA ILE A 109 -15.68 -0.81 -5.96
C ILE A 109 -15.00 -1.43 -7.19
N ARG A 110 -15.79 -1.99 -8.11
CA ARG A 110 -15.29 -2.52 -9.39
C ARG A 110 -14.55 -1.47 -10.19
N ASN A 111 -15.11 -0.27 -10.32
CA ASN A 111 -14.51 0.79 -11.10
C ASN A 111 -13.21 1.30 -10.44
N ILE A 112 -13.20 1.42 -9.10
CA ILE A 112 -12.00 1.74 -8.33
C ILE A 112 -10.89 0.71 -8.56
N ARG A 113 -11.18 -0.58 -8.35
CA ARG A 113 -10.20 -1.66 -8.54
C ARG A 113 -9.70 -1.70 -9.98
N ARG A 114 -10.60 -1.59 -10.98
CA ARG A 114 -10.25 -1.54 -12.40
C ARG A 114 -9.30 -0.40 -12.73
N LYS A 115 -9.63 0.84 -12.33
CA LYS A 115 -8.77 2.00 -12.61
C LYS A 115 -7.40 1.84 -11.96
N LYS A 116 -7.37 1.41 -10.70
CA LYS A 116 -6.13 1.25 -9.94
C LYS A 116 -5.24 0.14 -10.49
N VAL A 117 -5.80 -1.04 -10.79
CA VAL A 117 -5.06 -2.19 -11.30
C VAL A 117 -4.72 -1.99 -12.78
N LEU A 118 -5.74 -1.90 -13.63
CA LEU A 118 -5.54 -2.02 -15.07
C LEU A 118 -5.02 -0.74 -15.74
N LEU A 119 -5.35 0.43 -15.20
CA LEU A 119 -4.96 1.69 -15.82
C LEU A 119 -3.71 2.27 -15.17
N VAL A 120 -3.73 2.47 -13.85
CA VAL A 120 -2.60 3.10 -13.16
C VAL A 120 -1.48 2.07 -12.89
N GLY A 121 -1.80 0.93 -12.28
CA GLY A 121 -0.80 -0.09 -11.95
C GLY A 121 -0.05 -0.60 -13.18
N PHE A 122 -0.77 -0.99 -14.23
CA PHE A 122 -0.15 -1.49 -15.45
C PHE A 122 0.74 -0.45 -16.14
N LEU A 123 0.27 0.80 -16.31
CA LEU A 123 1.06 1.85 -16.96
C LEU A 123 2.35 2.13 -16.19
N PHE A 124 2.27 2.23 -14.87
CA PHE A 124 3.46 2.47 -14.03
C PHE A 124 4.43 1.28 -14.07
N ALA A 125 3.92 0.04 -14.13
CA ALA A 125 4.75 -1.15 -14.32
C ALA A 125 5.54 -1.06 -15.64
N LEU A 126 4.87 -0.69 -16.74
CA LEU A 126 5.51 -0.54 -18.04
C LEU A 126 6.59 0.56 -18.03
N ILE A 127 6.30 1.72 -17.46
CA ILE A 127 7.26 2.82 -17.35
C ILE A 127 8.49 2.37 -16.54
N ALA A 128 8.28 1.74 -15.39
CA ALA A 128 9.38 1.30 -14.54
C ALA A 128 10.24 0.21 -15.22
N VAL A 129 9.62 -0.76 -15.89
CA VAL A 129 10.34 -1.79 -16.66
C VAL A 129 11.11 -1.17 -17.82
N PHE A 130 10.52 -0.19 -18.52
CA PHE A 130 11.18 0.53 -19.60
C PHE A 130 12.41 1.30 -19.10
N LEU A 131 12.30 2.03 -18.00
CA LEU A 131 13.43 2.74 -17.38
C LEU A 131 14.52 1.77 -16.92
N CYS A 132 14.12 0.63 -16.34
CA CYS A 132 15.06 -0.42 -15.95
C CYS A 132 15.85 -0.96 -17.15
N HIS A 133 15.15 -1.27 -18.24
CA HIS A 133 15.77 -1.70 -19.49
C HIS A 133 16.72 -0.64 -20.05
N LEU A 134 16.29 0.62 -20.11
CA LEU A 134 17.10 1.73 -20.61
C LEU A 134 18.39 1.89 -19.80
N TYR A 135 18.31 1.80 -18.47
CA TYR A 135 19.48 1.86 -17.59
C TYR A 135 20.49 0.74 -17.91
N ILE A 136 20.02 -0.50 -18.05
CA ILE A 136 20.87 -1.64 -18.39
C ILE A 136 21.53 -1.45 -19.76
N VAL A 137 20.80 -0.93 -20.75
CA VAL A 137 21.34 -0.65 -22.09
C VAL A 137 22.44 0.41 -22.03
N ILE A 138 22.24 1.49 -21.25
CA ILE A 138 23.26 2.52 -21.05
C ILE A 138 24.50 1.92 -20.39
N MET A 139 24.34 1.18 -19.29
CA MET A 139 25.48 0.56 -18.60
C MET A 139 26.29 -0.36 -19.52
N LYS A 140 25.61 -1.15 -20.36
CA LYS A 140 26.26 -2.01 -21.35
C LYS A 140 27.02 -1.21 -22.42
N LYS A 141 26.52 -0.04 -22.83
CA LYS A 141 27.19 0.82 -23.83
C LYS A 141 28.53 1.37 -23.32
N TYR A 142 28.65 1.59 -22.01
CA TYR A 142 29.84 2.15 -21.38
C TYR A 142 30.75 1.10 -20.75
N ASP A 143 30.65 -0.16 -21.21
CA ASP A 143 31.47 -1.30 -20.77
C ASP A 143 31.52 -1.52 -19.24
N PHE A 144 30.50 -1.04 -18.51
CA PHE A 144 30.36 -1.40 -17.10
C PHE A 144 30.04 -2.90 -16.99
N THR A 145 30.93 -3.63 -16.34
CA THR A 145 30.68 -5.04 -16.01
C THR A 145 29.55 -5.13 -14.99
N VAL A 146 28.42 -5.68 -15.42
CA VAL A 146 27.25 -5.91 -14.57
C VAL A 146 27.64 -6.84 -13.42
N PHE A 147 27.21 -6.51 -12.21
CA PHE A 147 27.56 -7.22 -10.96
C PHE A 147 29.00 -7.06 -10.47
N SER A 148 29.80 -6.17 -11.05
CA SER A 148 31.08 -5.75 -10.44
C SER A 148 30.84 -4.91 -9.17
N LYS A 149 31.87 -4.80 -8.31
CA LYS A 149 31.83 -3.89 -7.15
C LYS A 149 31.48 -2.46 -7.57
N GLU A 150 32.09 -1.99 -8.66
CA GLU A 150 31.85 -0.66 -9.23
C GLU A 150 30.40 -0.48 -9.70
N PHE A 151 29.82 -1.50 -10.33
CA PHE A 151 28.40 -1.48 -10.68
C PHE A 151 27.52 -1.27 -9.46
N PHE A 152 27.74 -2.02 -8.38
CA PHE A 152 26.91 -1.92 -7.18
C PHE A 152 27.03 -0.56 -6.48
N ILE A 153 28.25 0.00 -6.44
CA ILE A 153 28.50 1.32 -5.85
C ILE A 153 27.86 2.42 -6.71
N ASN A 154 28.09 2.40 -8.02
CA ASN A 154 27.61 3.45 -8.94
C ASN A 154 26.11 3.36 -9.22
N SER A 155 25.52 2.17 -9.07
CA SER A 155 24.10 1.89 -9.35
C SER A 155 23.25 1.75 -8.08
N PHE A 156 23.68 2.31 -6.96
CA PHE A 156 22.99 2.18 -5.69
C PHE A 156 21.50 2.58 -5.76
N ALA A 157 21.23 3.79 -6.25
CA ALA A 157 19.85 4.27 -6.42
C ALA A 157 19.04 3.39 -7.38
N PHE A 158 19.69 2.79 -8.38
CA PHE A 158 19.04 1.92 -9.37
C PHE A 158 18.64 0.58 -8.75
N ILE A 159 19.50 0.04 -7.90
CA ILE A 159 19.24 -1.19 -7.15
C ILE A 159 18.06 -0.99 -6.21
N ILE A 160 18.05 0.13 -5.47
CA ILE A 160 16.93 0.50 -4.59
C ILE A 160 15.64 0.71 -5.39
N GLY A 161 15.70 1.40 -6.53
CA GLY A 161 14.55 1.57 -7.43
C GLY A 161 13.99 0.25 -7.95
N THR A 162 14.87 -0.67 -8.35
CA THR A 162 14.50 -2.03 -8.80
C THR A 162 13.90 -2.86 -7.67
N ALA A 163 14.41 -2.70 -6.44
CA ALA A 163 13.85 -3.36 -5.28
C ALA A 163 12.44 -2.84 -4.95
N PHE A 164 12.18 -1.53 -5.07
CA PHE A 164 10.82 -0.99 -4.96
C PHE A 164 9.90 -1.44 -6.09
N LEU A 165 10.40 -1.57 -7.32
CA LEU A 165 9.64 -2.13 -8.44
C LEU A 165 9.21 -3.57 -8.14
N LEU A 166 10.10 -4.40 -7.60
CA LEU A 166 9.74 -5.77 -7.23
C LEU A 166 8.69 -5.79 -6.11
N SER A 167 8.81 -4.91 -5.12
CA SER A 167 7.79 -4.73 -4.07
C SER A 167 6.44 -4.40 -4.68
N PHE A 168 6.40 -3.42 -5.57
CA PHE A 168 5.20 -3.03 -6.32
C PHE A 168 4.60 -4.23 -7.08
N LEU A 169 5.41 -5.01 -7.80
CA LEU A 169 4.94 -6.15 -8.59
C LEU A 169 4.29 -7.23 -7.72
N ILE A 170 4.83 -7.51 -6.53
CA ILE A 170 4.23 -8.45 -5.56
C ILE A 170 2.80 -8.02 -5.22
N TYR A 171 2.60 -6.75 -4.84
CA TYR A 171 1.26 -6.23 -4.55
C TYR A 171 0.37 -6.17 -5.79
N TYR A 172 0.93 -5.80 -6.94
CA TYR A 172 0.18 -5.67 -8.19
C TYR A 172 -0.39 -7.01 -8.66
N ILE A 173 0.41 -8.08 -8.61
CA ILE A 173 -0.04 -9.45 -8.95
C ILE A 173 -1.15 -9.89 -8.00
N ALA A 174 -1.00 -9.62 -6.71
CA ALA A 174 -2.00 -9.91 -5.69
C ALA A 174 -3.33 -9.20 -5.96
N GLU A 175 -3.27 -7.91 -6.29
CA GLU A 175 -4.45 -7.11 -6.60
C GLU A 175 -5.11 -7.54 -7.91
N LEU A 176 -4.31 -7.87 -8.94
CA LEU A 176 -4.80 -8.35 -10.22
C LEU A 176 -5.51 -9.69 -10.06
N TYR A 177 -4.92 -10.63 -9.32
CA TYR A 177 -5.54 -11.91 -9.00
C TYR A 177 -6.89 -11.71 -8.29
N ASP A 178 -6.89 -10.90 -7.23
CA ASP A 178 -8.09 -10.61 -6.44
C ASP A 178 -9.19 -9.95 -7.30
N TYR A 179 -8.82 -9.00 -8.17
CA TYR A 179 -9.73 -8.41 -9.14
C TYR A 179 -10.32 -9.43 -10.13
N ILE A 180 -9.51 -10.37 -10.64
CA ILE A 180 -9.97 -11.42 -11.57
C ILE A 180 -10.95 -12.36 -10.88
N VAL A 181 -10.58 -12.88 -9.69
CA VAL A 181 -11.42 -13.79 -8.90
C VAL A 181 -12.75 -13.12 -8.57
N TRP A 182 -12.70 -11.88 -8.10
CA TRP A 182 -13.89 -11.13 -7.70
C TRP A 182 -14.82 -10.84 -8.89
N ASN A 183 -14.30 -10.46 -10.07
CA ASN A 183 -15.13 -10.31 -11.27
C ASN A 183 -15.73 -11.63 -11.78
N LYS A 184 -15.13 -12.78 -11.48
CA LYS A 184 -15.70 -14.10 -11.81
C LYS A 184 -16.84 -14.43 -10.85
N MET A 185 -16.60 -14.29 -9.55
CA MET A 185 -17.60 -14.53 -8.50
C MET A 185 -18.84 -13.66 -8.68
N ALA A 186 -18.64 -12.37 -8.93
CA ALA A 186 -19.74 -11.43 -9.09
C ALA A 186 -20.59 -11.68 -10.35
N ARG A 187 -19.96 -12.14 -11.45
CA ARG A 187 -20.71 -12.58 -12.64
C ARG A 187 -21.54 -13.83 -12.36
N SER A 188 -21.07 -14.71 -11.47
CA SER A 188 -21.80 -15.90 -11.05
C SER A 188 -22.92 -15.62 -10.04
N SER A 189 -22.84 -14.52 -9.29
CA SER A 189 -23.86 -14.12 -8.30
C SER A 189 -24.89 -13.12 -8.84
N MET A 190 -24.58 -12.37 -9.91
CA MET A 190 -25.56 -11.52 -10.60
C MET A 190 -26.71 -12.36 -11.18
N GLY A 191 -27.80 -12.46 -10.43
CA GLY A 191 -28.98 -13.28 -10.74
C GLY A 191 -29.52 -14.06 -9.53
N LYS A 192 -28.75 -14.16 -8.44
CA LYS A 192 -29.18 -14.70 -7.15
C LYS A 192 -29.00 -13.60 -6.09
N SER A 193 -29.93 -13.47 -5.14
CA SER A 193 -29.89 -12.49 -4.04
C SER A 193 -28.80 -12.82 -3.01
N ILE A 194 -27.61 -13.18 -3.48
CA ILE A 194 -26.47 -13.53 -2.65
C ILE A 194 -25.69 -12.25 -2.44
N THR A 195 -25.74 -11.77 -1.20
CA THR A 195 -24.86 -10.73 -0.66
C THR A 195 -23.43 -11.03 -1.09
N VAL A 196 -22.89 -10.26 -2.03
CA VAL A 196 -21.52 -10.44 -2.51
C VAL A 196 -20.61 -10.06 -1.35
N ARG A 197 -19.90 -11.02 -0.74
CA ARG A 197 -18.88 -10.72 0.26
C ARG A 197 -17.62 -10.21 -0.46
N TYR A 198 -17.16 -9.02 -0.10
CA TYR A 198 -16.01 -8.34 -0.72
C TYR A 198 -14.69 -8.64 0.01
N GLU A 199 -14.57 -9.84 0.56
CA GLU A 199 -13.40 -10.28 1.32
C GLU A 199 -12.17 -10.45 0.41
N ARG A 200 -10.98 -10.29 1.00
CA ARG A 200 -9.70 -10.56 0.35
C ARG A 200 -9.51 -12.06 0.13
N THR A 201 -9.04 -12.42 -1.05
CA THR A 201 -8.53 -13.78 -1.28
C THR A 201 -7.33 -14.10 -0.37
N ASN A 202 -7.20 -15.37 0.04
CA ASN A 202 -6.04 -15.84 0.83
C ASN A 202 -4.71 -15.55 0.12
N PHE A 203 -4.68 -15.66 -1.21
CA PHE A 203 -3.53 -15.29 -2.02
C PHE A 203 -3.11 -13.83 -1.80
N LYS A 204 -4.07 -12.90 -1.86
CA LYS A 204 -3.81 -11.48 -1.60
C LYS A 204 -3.29 -11.25 -0.19
N LYS A 205 -3.88 -11.91 0.83
CA LYS A 205 -3.42 -11.81 2.22
C LYS A 205 -1.94 -12.19 2.36
N ILE A 206 -1.53 -13.32 1.75
CA ILE A 206 -0.14 -13.81 1.80
C ILE A 206 0.79 -12.86 1.05
N MET A 207 0.44 -12.47 -0.17
CA MET A 207 1.29 -11.62 -1.01
C MET A 207 1.49 -10.23 -0.42
N PHE A 208 0.46 -9.64 0.21
CA PHE A 208 0.60 -8.36 0.89
C PHE A 208 1.56 -8.45 2.06
N ARG A 209 1.47 -9.52 2.88
CA ARG A 209 2.44 -9.76 3.97
C ARG A 209 3.86 -9.94 3.45
N LEU A 210 4.04 -10.69 2.37
CA LEU A 210 5.34 -10.85 1.71
C LEU A 210 5.88 -9.52 1.19
N GLY A 211 5.03 -8.71 0.55
CA GLY A 211 5.39 -7.37 0.10
C GLY A 211 5.78 -6.44 1.24
N ASP A 212 5.12 -6.54 2.40
CA ASP A 212 5.41 -5.73 3.58
C ASP A 212 6.79 -6.11 4.16
N LEU A 213 7.05 -7.42 4.33
CA LEU A 213 8.33 -7.94 4.78
C LEU A 213 9.47 -7.58 3.82
N TYR A 214 9.24 -7.76 2.52
CA TYR A 214 10.22 -7.44 1.50
C TYR A 214 10.54 -5.94 1.49
N LYS A 215 9.52 -5.07 1.61
CA LYS A 215 9.73 -3.62 1.71
C LYS A 215 10.61 -3.24 2.91
N ILE A 216 10.38 -3.84 4.07
CA ILE A 216 11.22 -3.62 5.26
C ILE A 216 12.67 -4.05 4.97
N ALA A 217 12.85 -5.21 4.33
CA ALA A 217 14.18 -5.67 3.92
C ALA A 217 14.86 -4.71 2.94
N VAL A 218 14.13 -4.12 1.99
CA VAL A 218 14.66 -3.11 1.04
C VAL A 218 15.15 -1.86 1.77
N VAL A 219 14.37 -1.34 2.73
CA VAL A 219 14.76 -0.16 3.52
C VAL A 219 16.01 -0.45 4.35
N LEU A 220 16.04 -1.58 5.05
CA LEU A 220 17.21 -2.00 5.83
C LEU A 220 18.45 -2.18 4.95
N PHE A 221 18.29 -2.85 3.81
CA PHE A 221 19.36 -3.01 2.83
C PHE A 221 19.86 -1.65 2.34
N GLY A 222 18.98 -0.72 1.98
CA GLY A 222 19.39 0.62 1.52
C GLY A 222 20.14 1.43 2.57
N VAL A 223 19.78 1.31 3.85
CA VAL A 223 20.52 1.97 4.92
C VAL A 223 21.89 1.32 5.12
N ILE A 224 21.95 0.01 5.33
CA ILE A 224 23.19 -0.71 5.63
C ILE A 224 24.17 -0.62 4.45
N PHE A 225 23.68 -0.85 3.23
CA PHE A 225 24.51 -0.82 2.03
C PHE A 225 24.94 0.61 1.67
N GLY A 226 24.09 1.61 1.94
CA GLY A 226 24.48 3.02 1.82
C GLY A 226 25.65 3.38 2.75
N ILE A 227 25.64 2.91 4.01
CA ILE A 227 26.75 3.12 4.96
C ILE A 227 28.03 2.48 4.39
N TYR A 228 27.94 1.24 3.92
CA TYR A 228 29.08 0.56 3.29
C TYR A 228 29.64 1.36 2.11
N ILE A 229 28.79 1.87 1.21
CA ILE A 229 29.24 2.69 0.07
C ILE A 229 29.98 3.94 0.55
N LEU A 230 29.46 4.64 1.56
CA LEU A 230 30.10 5.85 2.10
C LEU A 230 31.47 5.58 2.74
N LEU A 231 31.71 4.37 3.25
CA LEU A 231 33.01 3.97 3.78
C LEU A 231 34.01 3.62 2.68
N GLU A 232 33.52 3.16 1.52
CA GLU A 232 34.34 2.66 0.41
C GLU A 232 34.64 3.71 -0.66
N THR A 233 33.89 4.80 -0.73
CA THR A 233 34.03 5.81 -1.79
C THR A 233 34.47 7.17 -1.27
N ALA A 234 35.38 7.81 -2.02
CA ALA A 234 35.72 9.22 -1.84
C ALA A 234 34.96 10.14 -2.83
N SER A 235 34.14 9.58 -3.74
CA SER A 235 33.45 10.35 -4.78
C SER A 235 32.27 11.12 -4.20
N TRP A 236 32.33 12.46 -4.31
CA TRP A 236 31.26 13.33 -3.82
C TRP A 236 29.92 13.10 -4.54
N ILE A 237 29.94 12.65 -5.81
CA ILE A 237 28.73 12.33 -6.59
C ILE A 237 28.03 11.10 -6.02
N ILE A 238 28.81 10.06 -5.71
CA ILE A 238 28.29 8.81 -5.16
C ILE A 238 27.77 9.06 -3.74
N THR A 239 28.50 9.83 -2.95
CA THR A 239 28.04 10.30 -1.63
C THR A 239 26.73 11.07 -1.73
N ALA A 240 26.61 12.03 -2.66
CA ALA A 240 25.38 12.76 -2.88
C ALA A 240 24.22 11.82 -3.28
N SER A 241 24.48 10.83 -4.16
CA SER A 241 23.48 9.81 -4.55
C SER A 241 22.95 9.02 -3.36
N VAL A 242 23.84 8.57 -2.46
CA VAL A 242 23.46 7.84 -1.25
C VAL A 242 22.59 8.73 -0.35
N VAL A 243 23.02 9.97 -0.11
CA VAL A 243 22.27 10.92 0.73
C VAL A 243 20.89 11.22 0.13
N PHE A 244 20.80 11.50 -1.17
CA PHE A 244 19.51 11.72 -1.84
C PHE A 244 18.61 10.48 -1.78
N THR A 245 19.19 9.29 -1.94
CA THR A 245 18.44 8.03 -1.81
C THR A 245 17.93 7.83 -0.38
N TRP A 246 18.70 8.19 0.65
CA TRP A 246 18.25 8.13 2.04
C TRP A 246 17.18 9.15 2.38
N ILE A 247 17.33 10.41 1.94
CA ILE A 247 16.27 11.42 2.06
C ILE A 247 15.00 10.86 1.45
N PHE A 248 15.11 10.26 0.27
CA PHE A 248 14.00 9.63 -0.41
C PHE A 248 13.39 8.43 0.37
N LEU A 249 14.20 7.53 0.95
CA LEU A 249 13.72 6.46 1.83
C LEU A 249 12.99 7.02 3.07
N THR A 250 13.48 8.11 3.66
CA THR A 250 12.80 8.76 4.79
C THR A 250 11.49 9.43 4.36
N MET A 251 11.44 10.02 3.16
CA MET A 251 10.20 10.53 2.57
C MET A 251 9.20 9.41 2.34
N GLU A 252 9.64 8.21 1.94
CA GLU A 252 8.76 7.04 1.85
C GLU A 252 8.13 6.72 3.21
N ALA A 253 8.93 6.63 4.27
CA ALA A 253 8.42 6.36 5.62
C ALA A 253 7.44 7.44 6.11
N ILE A 254 7.71 8.71 5.80
CA ILE A 254 6.85 9.84 6.16
C ILE A 254 5.56 9.86 5.32
N LEU A 255 5.64 9.72 4.00
CA LEU A 255 4.47 9.72 3.11
C LEU A 255 3.58 8.50 3.31
N TYR A 256 4.18 7.36 3.67
CA TYR A 256 3.48 6.17 4.11
C TYR A 256 2.65 6.46 5.38
N ASN A 257 3.19 7.23 6.32
CA ASN A 257 2.46 7.70 7.50
C ASN A 257 1.45 8.84 7.20
N LEU A 258 1.73 9.71 6.23
CA LEU A 258 0.90 10.87 5.84
C LEU A 258 -0.26 10.53 4.89
N ARG A 259 -0.72 9.28 4.88
CA ARG A 259 -1.98 8.87 4.23
C ARG A 259 -2.01 9.01 2.69
N MET A 260 -0.89 8.76 2.00
CA MET A 260 -0.94 8.37 0.57
C MET A 260 -1.47 6.92 0.42
N LYS A 261 -2.67 6.70 0.98
CA LYS A 261 -3.72 5.70 0.75
C LYS A 261 -3.33 4.24 0.53
N GLY A 262 -2.39 3.64 1.26
CA GLY A 262 -2.13 2.18 1.22
C GLY A 262 -1.90 1.61 -0.18
N SER A 263 -1.78 2.45 -1.21
CA SER A 263 -2.01 2.07 -2.58
C SER A 263 -0.66 1.69 -3.11
N PHE A 264 -0.38 0.39 -3.19
CA PHE A 264 0.91 -0.14 -3.65
C PHE A 264 1.48 0.55 -4.90
N VAL A 265 0.65 1.16 -5.76
CA VAL A 265 1.05 2.10 -6.82
C VAL A 265 2.09 3.13 -6.37
N TYR A 266 2.06 3.63 -5.13
CA TYR A 266 3.10 4.56 -4.66
C TYR A 266 4.50 3.96 -4.75
N LEU A 267 4.66 2.65 -4.59
CA LEU A 267 5.95 1.96 -4.72
C LEU A 267 6.49 2.02 -6.15
N SER A 268 5.61 2.02 -7.15
CA SER A 268 6.02 2.21 -8.55
C SER A 268 6.48 3.64 -8.82
N TYR A 269 5.77 4.64 -8.26
CA TYR A 269 6.24 6.03 -8.30
C TYR A 269 7.61 6.14 -7.62
N MET A 270 7.79 5.45 -6.49
CA MET A 270 9.07 5.41 -5.80
C MET A 270 10.18 4.82 -6.66
N SER A 271 9.92 3.71 -7.36
CA SER A 271 10.91 3.13 -8.29
C SER A 271 11.31 4.10 -9.40
N ILE A 272 10.36 4.84 -9.96
CA ILE A 272 10.60 5.81 -11.05
C ILE A 272 11.50 6.96 -10.58
N ILE A 273 11.27 7.49 -9.37
CA ILE A 273 12.14 8.54 -8.81
C ILE A 273 13.55 8.01 -8.61
N ALA A 274 13.69 6.83 -8.01
CA ALA A 274 15.00 6.22 -7.77
C ALA A 274 15.76 5.98 -9.08
N TYR A 275 15.06 5.57 -10.16
CA TYR A 275 15.66 5.51 -11.49
C TYR A 275 16.09 6.89 -12.00
N GLY A 276 15.29 7.95 -11.79
CA GLY A 276 15.68 9.32 -12.12
C GLY A 276 16.98 9.77 -11.43
N ILE A 277 17.13 9.49 -10.12
CA ILE A 277 18.37 9.75 -9.38
C ILE A 277 19.54 8.99 -10.02
N SER A 278 19.31 7.73 -10.38
CA SER A 278 20.35 6.86 -10.97
C SER A 278 20.83 7.37 -12.32
N PHE A 279 19.91 7.79 -13.19
CA PHE A 279 20.27 8.39 -14.48
C PHE A 279 21.07 9.68 -14.31
N GLY A 280 20.70 10.54 -13.34
CA GLY A 280 21.47 11.75 -13.05
C GLY A 280 22.90 11.45 -12.59
N VAL A 281 23.09 10.42 -11.76
CA VAL A 281 24.43 9.98 -11.33
C VAL A 281 25.27 9.48 -12.50
N ILE A 282 24.69 8.62 -13.34
CA ILE A 282 25.38 8.11 -14.54
C ILE A 282 25.78 9.26 -15.48
N ASP A 283 24.87 10.20 -15.76
CA ASP A 283 25.14 11.31 -16.68
C ASP A 283 26.33 12.17 -16.20
N VAL A 284 26.42 12.43 -14.90
CA VAL A 284 27.54 13.16 -14.30
C VAL A 284 28.84 12.33 -14.35
N ILE A 285 28.80 11.03 -14.05
CA ILE A 285 29.97 10.15 -14.14
C ILE A 285 30.51 10.11 -15.58
N LEU A 286 29.62 9.98 -16.56
CA LEU A 286 29.99 9.91 -17.98
C LEU A 286 30.53 11.24 -18.52
N SER A 287 29.93 12.36 -18.12
CA SER A 287 30.41 13.69 -18.53
C SER A 287 31.78 14.03 -17.93
N GLN A 288 32.08 13.57 -16.71
CA GLN A 288 33.41 13.70 -16.12
C GLN A 288 34.45 12.75 -16.75
N GLY A 289 34.02 11.57 -17.20
CA GLY A 289 34.86 10.62 -17.94
C GLY A 289 35.19 11.05 -19.38
N SER A 290 34.39 11.94 -19.99
CA SER A 290 34.60 12.46 -21.36
C SER A 290 35.54 13.66 -21.47
N ILE A 291 36.21 14.07 -20.38
CA ILE A 291 37.16 15.21 -20.35
C ILE A 291 38.63 14.74 -20.54
N PHE A 292 38.87 13.45 -20.79
CA PHE A 292 40.20 12.92 -21.09
C PHE A 292 40.29 12.34 -22.51
#